data_AF-A0A2D5INX2-F1
#
_entry.id   AF-A0A2D5INX2-F1
#
_cell.length_a   1.000
_cell.length_b   1.000
_cell.length_c   1.000
_cell.angle_alpha   90.00
_cell.angle_beta   90.00
_cell.angle_gamma   90.00
#
_symmetry.space_group_name_H-M   'P 1'
#
loop_
_entity.id
_entity.type
_entity.pdbx_description
1 polymer ?
#
loop_
_entity_poly.entity_id
_entity_poly.type
_entity_poly.pdbx_seq_one_letter_code
_entity_poly.pdbx_strand_id
1 'polypeptide(L)'
;MVLAARHQHFPTAASPMSVLDSRLDHGLDSVLDRTFGGELDASMTNDGDLAVRIRPTPHQVAEVSDRGLVLIEALAPLDARLRALHGRIVSAVVRGGPLPVACETLPEIDHLVARIEVEWNETMRAGSRRDPDLEQWSRCLLAATEGCFTNWCFACLCELSGGGLIRIDADRGDFGEAWVADEPTLLAADLATALDGDRIDLAVDPLRRPETTAFQRSLVRQAS
;
A
#
# COMPACT_ATOMS: atom_id res chain seq x y z
N MET A 1 -1.49 38.61 -39.24
CA MET A 1 -0.73 38.25 -40.44
C MET A 1 0.23 37.12 -40.07
N VAL A 2 0.02 35.96 -40.69
CA VAL A 2 0.90 34.77 -40.81
C VAL A 2 1.15 33.89 -39.57
N LEU A 3 0.50 32.72 -39.61
CA LEU A 3 0.81 31.45 -38.94
C LEU A 3 2.16 30.89 -39.40
N ALA A 4 2.88 30.17 -38.53
CA ALA A 4 3.83 29.15 -38.96
C ALA A 4 3.88 27.98 -37.96
N ALA A 5 3.22 26.90 -38.35
CA ALA A 5 3.37 25.56 -37.81
C ALA A 5 4.74 24.98 -38.14
N ARG A 6 5.29 24.13 -37.27
CA ARG A 6 6.34 23.18 -37.64
C ARG A 6 6.03 21.79 -37.08
N HIS A 7 5.52 20.95 -37.98
CA HIS A 7 5.51 19.50 -37.90
C HIS A 7 6.89 18.95 -38.29
N GLN A 8 7.40 17.96 -37.54
CA GLN A 8 8.39 16.98 -38.00
C GLN A 8 8.06 15.65 -37.29
N HIS A 9 7.30 14.75 -37.93
CA HIS A 9 7.73 13.59 -38.73
C HIS A 9 8.37 12.44 -37.92
N PHE A 10 7.55 11.43 -37.62
CA PHE A 10 7.93 10.04 -37.33
C PHE A 10 8.31 9.31 -38.64
N PRO A 11 9.14 8.27 -38.54
CA PRO A 11 9.00 7.10 -39.41
C PRO A 11 8.62 5.85 -38.61
N THR A 12 7.58 5.16 -39.10
CA THR A 12 7.09 3.86 -38.62
C THR A 12 7.40 2.78 -39.66
N ALA A 13 7.65 1.57 -39.15
CA ALA A 13 7.56 0.23 -39.75
C ALA A 13 8.63 -0.25 -40.75
N ALA A 14 9.28 -1.37 -40.38
CA ALA A 14 9.20 -2.63 -41.14
C ALA A 14 9.76 -3.82 -40.31
N SER A 15 8.89 -4.80 -40.05
CA SER A 15 9.19 -6.25 -40.00
C SER A 15 8.31 -6.85 -41.10
N PRO A 16 8.70 -7.93 -41.83
CA PRO A 16 8.87 -9.26 -41.25
C PRO A 16 9.94 -10.16 -41.94
N MET A 17 10.24 -11.32 -41.35
CA MET A 17 10.31 -12.63 -42.04
C MET A 17 10.65 -13.75 -41.05
N SER A 18 9.69 -14.67 -40.92
CA SER A 18 9.82 -16.03 -40.39
C SER A 18 10.45 -16.94 -41.46
N VAL A 19 11.12 -18.03 -41.06
CA VAL A 19 10.91 -19.42 -41.52
C VAL A 19 11.96 -20.35 -40.88
N LEU A 20 11.45 -21.38 -40.18
CA LEU A 20 11.90 -22.78 -39.95
C LEU A 20 13.41 -23.12 -39.94
N ASP A 21 13.90 -24.00 -39.05
CA ASP A 21 13.53 -25.42 -39.06
C ASP A 21 13.78 -26.17 -37.73
N SER A 22 13.13 -27.34 -37.64
CA SER A 22 12.83 -28.09 -36.44
C SER A 22 13.72 -29.34 -36.22
N ARG A 23 13.56 -29.93 -35.01
CA ARG A 23 13.68 -31.37 -34.63
C ARG A 23 15.03 -31.95 -34.24
N LEU A 24 15.08 -32.46 -33.00
CA LEU A 24 15.13 -33.88 -32.56
C LEU A 24 15.36 -33.83 -31.02
N ASP A 25 14.41 -34.15 -30.12
CA ASP A 25 13.67 -35.39 -29.79
C ASP A 25 14.49 -36.47 -29.05
N HIS A 26 13.84 -37.10 -28.06
CA HIS A 26 14.25 -38.14 -27.07
C HIS A 26 14.75 -37.61 -25.70
N GLY A 27 14.14 -37.93 -24.54
CA GLY A 27 13.16 -38.95 -24.17
C GLY A 27 13.74 -39.93 -23.14
N LEU A 28 12.90 -40.39 -22.20
CA LEU A 28 13.06 -41.40 -21.13
C LEU A 28 13.39 -40.82 -19.73
N ASP A 29 12.40 -40.69 -18.83
CA ASP A 29 11.72 -41.73 -18.00
C ASP A 29 12.58 -42.18 -16.80
N SER A 30 12.10 -41.97 -15.56
CA SER A 30 11.64 -43.04 -14.63
C SER A 30 12.46 -42.90 -13.33
N VAL A 31 12.05 -43.15 -12.09
CA VAL A 31 10.82 -43.55 -11.41
C VAL A 31 11.09 -43.35 -9.92
N LEU A 32 10.04 -43.12 -9.15
CA LEU A 32 10.00 -43.17 -7.69
C LEU A 32 10.53 -44.50 -7.14
N ASP A 33 11.36 -44.47 -6.09
CA ASP A 33 11.30 -45.50 -5.07
C ASP A 33 11.58 -44.95 -3.65
N ARG A 34 10.76 -45.42 -2.71
CA ARG A 34 10.80 -45.17 -1.27
C ARG A 34 11.75 -46.17 -0.63
N THR A 35 12.51 -45.79 0.40
CA THR A 35 12.48 -46.53 1.68
C THR A 35 13.10 -45.77 2.87
N PHE A 36 12.58 -46.10 4.05
CA PHE A 36 12.86 -45.63 5.40
C PHE A 36 14.22 -46.04 5.99
N GLY A 37 14.68 -45.26 6.99
CA GLY A 37 15.73 -45.59 7.97
C GLY A 37 17.04 -44.84 7.68
N GLY A 38 17.59 -43.96 8.52
CA GLY A 38 17.52 -43.80 9.96
C GLY A 38 18.92 -44.04 10.51
N GLU A 39 19.76 -43.00 10.63
CA GLU A 39 20.87 -42.95 11.58
C GLU A 39 21.40 -41.52 11.74
N LEU A 40 21.65 -41.16 13.00
CA LEU A 40 22.16 -39.88 13.46
C LEU A 40 23.60 -39.68 13.00
N ASP A 41 23.90 -38.51 12.45
CA ASP A 41 25.24 -37.93 12.59
C ASP A 41 25.12 -36.44 12.93
N ALA A 42 25.33 -36.16 14.22
CA ALA A 42 25.56 -34.82 14.71
C ALA A 42 26.97 -34.39 14.30
N SER A 43 27.06 -33.60 13.24
CA SER A 43 28.27 -32.83 12.93
C SER A 43 28.00 -31.36 13.19
N MET A 44 28.50 -30.88 14.32
CA MET A 44 28.67 -29.45 14.58
C MET A 44 29.80 -28.93 13.70
N THR A 45 29.45 -28.17 12.66
CA THR A 45 30.35 -27.17 12.09
C THR A 45 29.65 -25.83 12.00
N ASN A 46 30.35 -24.87 12.58
CA ASN A 46 30.04 -23.49 12.84
C ASN A 46 29.88 -22.64 11.57
N ASP A 47 29.31 -21.45 11.75
CA ASP A 47 29.40 -20.28 10.85
C ASP A 47 28.79 -20.41 9.45
N GLY A 48 27.49 -20.20 9.41
CA GLY A 48 26.85 -19.44 8.35
C GLY A 48 25.81 -18.56 9.03
N ASP A 49 25.97 -17.25 8.88
CA ASP A 49 25.05 -16.19 9.26
C ASP A 49 23.66 -16.46 8.66
N LEU A 50 22.93 -17.40 9.28
CA LEU A 50 21.59 -17.78 8.92
C LEU A 50 20.73 -16.69 9.53
N ALA A 51 20.50 -15.64 8.75
CA ALA A 51 19.31 -14.82 8.86
C ALA A 51 18.13 -15.81 8.96
N VAL A 52 17.70 -16.09 10.19
CA VAL A 52 16.47 -16.80 10.46
C VAL A 52 15.40 -15.89 9.88
N ARG A 53 15.04 -16.13 8.62
CA ARG A 53 13.85 -15.55 8.01
C ARG A 53 12.70 -16.16 8.78
N ILE A 54 12.34 -15.52 9.88
CA ILE A 54 11.10 -15.80 10.61
C ILE A 54 10.03 -15.69 9.54
N ARG A 55 9.43 -16.83 9.19
CA ARG A 55 8.34 -16.82 8.21
C ARG A 55 7.20 -16.01 8.84
N PRO A 56 6.59 -15.08 8.09
CA PRO A 56 5.42 -14.37 8.57
C PRO A 56 4.38 -15.36 9.07
N THR A 57 3.75 -15.04 10.19
CA THR A 57 2.56 -15.80 10.59
C THR A 57 1.47 -15.56 9.55
N PRO A 58 0.57 -16.53 9.27
CA PRO A 58 -0.41 -16.39 8.19
C PRO A 58 -1.38 -15.21 8.35
N HIS A 59 -1.44 -14.63 9.55
CA HIS A 59 -2.25 -13.47 9.90
C HIS A 59 -1.46 -12.16 9.90
N GLN A 60 -0.14 -12.21 9.76
CA GLN A 60 0.69 -11.02 9.74
C GLN A 60 0.55 -10.31 8.39
N VAL A 61 0.26 -9.02 8.45
CA VAL A 61 -0.04 -8.18 7.29
C VAL A 61 0.99 -7.08 7.06
N ALA A 62 1.75 -6.73 8.09
CA ALA A 62 2.80 -5.73 7.99
C ALA A 62 3.91 -5.91 9.02
N GLU A 63 5.06 -5.30 8.72
CA GLU A 63 6.20 -5.10 9.60
C GLU A 63 6.58 -3.62 9.60
N VAL A 64 6.89 -3.07 10.77
CA VAL A 64 7.36 -1.70 10.95
C VAL A 64 8.74 -1.75 11.57
N SER A 65 9.67 -1.01 10.96
CA SER A 65 11.04 -0.86 11.42
C SER A 65 11.47 0.60 11.32
N ASP A 66 12.70 0.89 11.72
CA ASP A 66 13.33 2.20 11.50
C ASP A 66 13.42 2.57 10.01
N ARG A 67 13.28 1.60 9.11
CA ARG A 67 13.27 1.80 7.65
C ARG A 67 11.86 2.04 7.08
N GLY A 68 10.86 2.12 7.94
CA GLY A 68 9.46 2.33 7.60
C GLY A 68 8.60 1.07 7.67
N LEU A 69 7.35 1.25 7.29
CA LEU A 69 6.33 0.20 7.14
C LEU A 69 6.62 -0.65 5.91
N VAL A 70 6.39 -1.96 5.98
CA VAL A 70 6.37 -2.88 4.83
C VAL A 70 5.14 -3.78 4.94
N LEU A 71 4.29 -3.79 3.90
CA LEU A 71 3.19 -4.75 3.83
C LEU A 71 3.68 -6.11 3.31
N ILE A 72 3.17 -7.19 3.88
CA ILE A 72 3.59 -8.55 3.61
C ILE A 72 2.39 -9.46 3.27
N GLU A 73 2.69 -10.68 2.82
CA GLU A 73 1.70 -11.72 2.52
C GLU A 73 0.54 -11.21 1.65
N ALA A 74 -0.70 -11.29 2.14
CA ALA A 74 -1.91 -10.89 1.40
C ALA A 74 -1.92 -9.40 1.01
N LEU A 75 -1.25 -8.54 1.79
CA LEU A 75 -1.23 -7.09 1.57
C LEU A 75 -0.01 -6.62 0.77
N ALA A 76 1.00 -7.48 0.56
CA ALA A 76 2.23 -7.12 -0.17
C ALA A 76 1.98 -6.46 -1.54
N PRO A 77 1.00 -6.88 -2.36
CA PRO A 77 0.73 -6.23 -3.65
C PRO A 77 0.26 -4.77 -3.54
N LEU A 78 -0.21 -4.35 -2.37
CA LEU A 78 -0.78 -3.02 -2.12
C LEU A 78 0.24 -2.02 -1.56
N ASP A 79 1.41 -2.49 -1.12
CA ASP A 79 2.48 -1.64 -0.55
C ASP A 79 2.86 -0.49 -1.51
N ALA A 80 3.18 -0.84 -2.75
CA ALA A 80 3.55 0.13 -3.77
C ALA A 80 2.40 1.10 -4.08
N ARG A 81 1.15 0.65 -4.01
CA ARG A 81 -0.04 1.49 -4.27
C ARG A 81 -0.22 2.54 -3.18
N LEU A 82 -0.04 2.16 -1.91
CA LEU A 82 -0.12 3.09 -0.78
C LEU A 82 1.01 4.11 -0.79
N ARG A 83 2.25 3.69 -1.05
CA ARG A 83 3.37 4.63 -1.20
C ARG A 83 3.18 5.57 -2.38
N ALA A 84 2.67 5.06 -3.50
CA ALA A 84 2.35 5.90 -4.66
C ALA A 84 1.20 6.89 -4.34
N LEU A 85 0.23 6.50 -3.50
CA LEU A 85 -0.78 7.42 -3.01
C LEU A 85 -0.17 8.54 -2.15
N HIS A 86 0.69 8.21 -1.18
CA HIS A 86 1.41 9.19 -0.37
C HIS A 86 2.21 10.16 -1.23
N GLY A 87 2.95 9.64 -2.21
CA GLY A 87 3.64 10.43 -3.23
C GLY A 87 2.74 11.40 -3.97
N ARG A 88 1.56 10.95 -4.41
CA ARG A 88 0.58 11.79 -5.12
C ARG A 88 -0.03 12.86 -4.21
N ILE A 89 -0.35 12.54 -2.95
CA ILE A 89 -0.87 13.51 -1.98
C ILE A 89 0.17 14.60 -1.71
N VAL A 90 1.40 14.21 -1.39
CA VAL A 90 2.51 15.16 -1.18
C VAL A 90 2.72 16.04 -2.40
N SER A 91 2.71 15.45 -3.60
CA SER A 91 2.86 16.21 -4.83
C SER A 91 1.71 17.21 -5.05
N ALA A 92 0.48 16.83 -4.72
CA ALA A 92 -0.69 17.71 -4.78
C ALA A 92 -0.54 18.88 -3.80
N VAL A 93 -0.13 18.63 -2.55
CA VAL A 93 0.07 19.68 -1.53
C VAL A 93 1.16 20.66 -1.95
N VAL A 94 2.32 20.17 -2.38
CA VAL A 94 3.44 21.03 -2.81
C VAL A 94 3.06 21.89 -4.02
N ARG A 95 2.29 21.33 -4.97
CA ARG A 95 1.89 22.02 -6.20
C ARG A 95 0.59 22.84 -6.07
N GLY A 96 -0.13 22.72 -4.95
CA GLY A 96 -1.47 23.29 -4.80
C GLY A 96 -2.51 22.70 -5.77
N GLY A 97 -2.38 21.40 -6.06
CA GLY A 97 -3.25 20.65 -6.98
C GLY A 97 -4.40 19.91 -6.28
N PRO A 98 -5.28 19.25 -7.04
CA PRO A 98 -6.34 18.42 -6.48
C PRO A 98 -5.77 17.15 -5.83
N LEU A 99 -6.43 16.70 -4.76
CA LEU A 99 -6.10 15.44 -4.10
C LEU A 99 -6.52 14.23 -4.96
N PRO A 100 -5.85 13.06 -4.82
CA PRO A 100 -6.27 11.84 -5.48
C PRO A 100 -7.68 11.39 -5.08
N VAL A 101 -8.43 10.81 -6.02
CA VAL A 101 -9.81 10.32 -5.79
C VAL A 101 -9.91 9.33 -4.62
N ALA A 102 -8.89 8.49 -4.42
CA ALA A 102 -8.84 7.56 -3.28
C ALA A 102 -8.93 8.25 -1.90
N CYS A 103 -8.62 9.56 -1.82
CA CYS A 103 -8.79 10.33 -0.59
C CYS A 103 -10.26 10.60 -0.24
N GLU A 104 -11.22 10.29 -1.12
CA GLU A 104 -12.65 10.45 -0.82
C GLU A 104 -13.23 9.27 -0.03
N THR A 105 -12.58 8.10 -0.07
CA THR A 105 -13.11 6.85 0.47
C THR A 105 -12.24 6.21 1.54
N LEU A 106 -10.93 6.50 1.55
CA LEU A 106 -10.02 5.93 2.54
C LEU A 106 -10.30 6.49 3.94
N PRO A 107 -10.42 5.62 4.96
CA PRO A 107 -10.57 6.07 6.34
C PRO A 107 -9.40 6.94 6.81
N GLU A 108 -9.70 7.94 7.64
CA GLU A 108 -8.72 8.81 8.31
C GLU A 108 -7.73 9.55 7.39
N ILE A 109 -7.96 9.55 6.07
CA ILE A 109 -7.05 10.16 5.09
C ILE A 109 -7.01 11.68 5.21
N ASP A 110 -8.10 12.30 5.65
CA ASP A 110 -8.20 13.72 5.94
C ASP A 110 -7.20 14.15 7.03
N HIS A 111 -7.01 13.31 8.05
CA HIS A 111 -6.01 13.55 9.10
C HIS A 111 -4.59 13.49 8.54
N LEU A 112 -4.28 12.51 7.68
CA LEU A 112 -2.97 12.44 7.01
C LEU A 112 -2.73 13.69 6.15
N VAL A 113 -3.71 14.07 5.33
CA VAL A 113 -3.61 15.26 4.45
C VAL A 113 -3.36 16.51 5.29
N ALA A 114 -4.13 16.72 6.35
CA ALA A 114 -3.96 17.86 7.24
C ALA A 114 -2.55 17.90 7.87
N ARG A 115 -2.01 16.75 8.29
CA ARG A 115 -0.63 16.67 8.81
C ARG A 115 0.42 17.02 7.75
N ILE A 116 0.25 16.56 6.51
CA ILE A 116 1.13 16.89 5.38
C ILE A 116 1.06 18.39 5.07
N GLU A 117 -0.13 18.98 5.07
CA GLU A 117 -0.33 20.42 4.83
C GLU A 117 0.29 21.29 5.92
N VAL A 118 0.16 20.89 7.20
CA VAL A 118 0.81 21.57 8.32
C VAL A 118 2.32 21.51 8.17
N GLU A 119 2.88 20.33 7.91
CA GLU A 119 4.33 20.17 7.73
C GLU A 119 4.86 20.99 6.53
N TRP A 120 4.09 21.03 5.45
CA TRP A 120 4.40 21.86 4.28
C TRP A 120 4.41 23.36 4.62
N ASN A 121 3.36 23.87 5.26
CA ASN A 121 3.17 25.30 5.46
C ASN A 121 4.02 25.85 6.61
N GLU A 122 4.09 25.13 7.73
CA GLU A 122 4.69 25.63 8.97
C GLU A 122 6.18 25.29 9.09
N THR A 123 6.58 24.09 8.66
CA THR A 123 7.97 23.63 8.82
C THR A 123 8.80 23.95 7.57
N MET A 124 8.30 23.58 6.40
CA MET A 124 9.10 23.58 5.17
C MET A 124 9.08 24.94 4.46
N ARG A 125 7.89 25.38 4.03
CA ARG A 125 7.73 26.60 3.23
C ARG A 125 8.11 27.85 4.02
N ALA A 126 7.69 27.94 5.29
CA ALA A 126 8.02 29.08 6.14
C ALA A 126 9.47 29.03 6.68
N GLY A 127 10.03 27.83 6.88
CA GLY A 127 11.34 27.63 7.50
C GLY A 127 12.54 27.68 6.55
N SER A 128 12.34 27.58 5.23
CA SER A 128 13.47 27.40 4.32
C SER A 128 14.11 28.71 3.83
N ARG A 129 15.45 28.76 3.92
CA ARG A 129 16.28 29.88 3.42
C ARG A 129 16.64 29.75 1.94
N ARG A 130 16.39 28.59 1.34
CA ARG A 130 16.59 28.30 -0.09
C ARG A 130 15.27 27.79 -0.66
N ASP A 131 15.02 28.02 -1.93
CA ASP A 131 13.84 27.51 -2.61
C ASP A 131 14.24 26.32 -3.51
N PRO A 132 14.18 25.07 -3.00
CA PRO A 132 14.29 23.87 -3.80
C PRO A 132 13.34 23.84 -4.99
N ASP A 133 13.66 23.02 -5.99
CA ASP A 133 12.67 22.67 -7.01
C ASP A 133 11.52 21.81 -6.42
N LEU A 134 10.42 21.70 -7.19
CA LEU A 134 9.22 20.99 -6.75
C LEU A 134 9.47 19.50 -6.44
N GLU A 135 10.42 18.86 -7.14
CA GLU A 135 10.73 17.45 -6.93
C GLU A 135 11.51 17.24 -5.63
N GLN A 136 12.45 18.14 -5.35
CA GLN A 136 13.19 18.15 -4.09
C GLN A 136 12.27 18.47 -2.91
N TRP A 137 11.35 19.43 -3.06
CA TRP A 137 10.32 19.69 -2.05
C TRP A 137 9.47 18.46 -1.77
N SER A 138 9.00 17.78 -2.82
CA SER A 138 8.21 16.56 -2.67
C SER A 138 9.00 15.46 -1.95
N ARG A 139 10.28 15.27 -2.26
CA ARG A 139 11.14 14.29 -1.59
C ARG A 139 11.35 14.61 -0.11
N CYS A 140 11.61 15.88 0.23
CA CYS A 140 11.76 16.30 1.61
C CYS A 140 10.48 16.08 2.41
N LEU A 141 9.33 16.49 1.86
CA LEU A 141 8.04 16.35 2.54
C LEU A 141 7.63 14.88 2.70
N LEU A 142 7.93 14.01 1.72
CA LEU A 142 7.72 12.57 1.86
C LEU A 142 8.51 12.00 3.05
N ALA A 143 9.80 12.32 3.15
CA ALA A 143 10.63 11.84 4.26
C ALA A 143 10.15 12.37 5.62
N ALA A 144 9.78 13.65 5.70
CA ALA A 144 9.27 14.24 6.95
C ALA A 144 7.92 13.66 7.40
N THR A 145 7.11 13.18 6.45
CA THR A 145 5.75 12.68 6.71
C THR A 145 5.67 11.15 6.72
N GLU A 146 6.80 10.44 6.67
CA GLU A 146 6.84 8.97 6.69
C GLU A 146 6.25 8.39 7.98
N GLY A 147 6.55 9.02 9.13
CA GLY A 147 5.99 8.59 10.42
C GLY A 147 4.48 8.77 10.51
N CYS A 148 3.94 9.91 10.05
CA CYS A 148 2.48 10.10 10.04
C CYS A 148 1.78 9.25 8.97
N PHE A 149 2.44 8.97 7.84
CA PHE A 149 1.94 8.03 6.85
C PHE A 149 1.83 6.62 7.43
N THR A 150 2.86 6.14 8.15
CA THR A 150 2.83 4.83 8.82
C THR A 150 1.71 4.74 9.85
N ASN A 151 1.54 5.78 10.67
CA ASN A 151 0.43 5.85 11.64
C ASN A 151 -0.95 5.85 10.96
N TRP A 152 -1.08 6.58 9.86
CA TRP A 152 -2.31 6.57 9.08
C TRP A 152 -2.58 5.21 8.45
N CYS A 153 -1.58 4.52 7.89
CA CYS A 153 -1.74 3.16 7.35
C CYS A 153 -2.30 2.21 8.41
N PHE A 154 -1.80 2.30 9.65
CA PHE A 154 -2.35 1.51 10.75
C PHE A 154 -3.81 1.85 11.02
N ALA A 155 -4.14 3.14 11.19
CA ALA A 155 -5.51 3.57 11.48
C ALA A 155 -6.48 3.18 10.36
N CYS A 156 -6.09 3.38 9.10
CA CYS A 156 -6.85 2.99 7.92
C CYS A 156 -7.12 1.48 7.88
N LEU A 157 -6.09 0.65 8.10
CA LEU A 157 -6.25 -0.81 8.12
C LEU A 157 -7.06 -1.28 9.33
N CYS A 158 -6.94 -0.61 10.47
CA CYS A 158 -7.74 -0.87 11.67
C CYS A 158 -9.24 -0.61 11.39
N GLU A 159 -9.57 0.53 10.80
CA GLU A 159 -10.96 0.86 10.42
C GLU A 159 -11.51 -0.11 9.35
N LEU A 160 -10.73 -0.42 8.32
CA LEU A 160 -11.12 -1.39 7.28
C LEU A 160 -11.37 -2.79 7.85
N SER A 161 -10.59 -3.21 8.85
CA SER A 161 -10.80 -4.50 9.52
C SER A 161 -11.92 -4.48 10.58
N GLY A 162 -12.62 -3.35 10.78
CA GLY A 162 -13.62 -3.21 11.84
C GLY A 162 -13.03 -3.25 13.26
N GLY A 163 -11.78 -2.83 13.42
CA GLY A 163 -11.04 -2.85 14.69
C GLY A 163 -10.25 -4.14 14.94
N GLY A 164 -10.21 -5.08 13.98
CA GLY A 164 -9.55 -6.38 14.10
C GLY A 164 -8.02 -6.37 13.89
N LEU A 165 -7.41 -5.19 13.70
CA LEU A 165 -5.97 -5.07 13.51
C LEU A 165 -5.24 -4.94 14.84
N ILE A 166 -4.27 -5.83 15.08
CA ILE A 166 -3.51 -5.91 16.33
C ILE A 166 -2.05 -5.56 16.07
N ARG A 167 -1.45 -4.76 16.98
CA ARG A 167 -0.01 -4.51 17.04
C ARG A 167 0.65 -5.52 17.97
N ILE A 168 1.75 -6.09 17.51
CA ILE A 168 2.59 -7.00 18.28
C ILE A 168 3.98 -6.40 18.30
N ASP A 169 4.44 -6.01 19.48
CA ASP A 169 5.83 -5.63 19.69
C ASP A 169 6.69 -6.88 19.47
N ALA A 170 7.73 -6.76 18.65
CA ALA A 170 8.60 -7.90 18.41
C ALA A 170 9.49 -8.13 19.64
N ASP A 171 9.18 -9.17 20.43
CA ASP A 171 10.00 -9.54 21.59
C ASP A 171 11.43 -9.97 21.22
N ARG A 172 11.71 -10.27 19.93
CA ARG A 172 13.04 -10.67 19.41
C ARG A 172 13.17 -10.41 17.89
N GLY A 173 14.07 -9.51 17.45
CA GLY A 173 14.52 -9.42 16.05
C GLY A 173 14.85 -8.00 15.55
N ASP A 174 15.20 -7.90 14.25
CA ASP A 174 15.52 -6.65 13.52
C ASP A 174 14.29 -5.77 13.20
N PHE A 175 13.08 -6.24 13.52
CA PHE A 175 11.81 -5.54 13.29
C PHE A 175 11.28 -5.00 14.62
N GLY A 176 10.71 -3.79 14.62
CA GLY A 176 10.25 -3.12 15.83
C GLY A 176 8.81 -3.47 16.22
N GLU A 177 7.92 -3.60 15.23
CA GLU A 177 6.49 -3.83 15.44
C GLU A 177 5.92 -4.65 14.26
N ALA A 178 5.04 -5.60 14.54
CA ALA A 178 4.33 -6.40 13.54
C ALA A 178 2.82 -6.17 13.65
N TRP A 179 2.12 -6.12 12.51
CA TRP A 179 0.66 -5.99 12.48
C TRP A 179 0.01 -7.28 12.03
N VAL A 180 -1.05 -7.66 12.73
CA VAL A 180 -1.76 -8.92 12.52
C VAL A 180 -3.26 -8.67 12.36
N ALA A 181 -3.89 -9.36 11.41
CA ALA A 181 -5.32 -9.33 11.16
C ALA A 181 -5.87 -10.76 11.06
N ASP A 182 -7.06 -10.99 11.63
CA ASP A 182 -7.71 -12.31 11.58
C ASP A 182 -8.07 -12.73 10.15
N GLU A 183 -8.53 -11.78 9.33
CA GLU A 183 -8.93 -12.00 7.94
C GLU A 183 -8.08 -11.18 6.95
N PRO A 184 -6.80 -11.53 6.75
CA PRO A 184 -5.85 -10.71 5.99
C PRO A 184 -6.23 -10.59 4.50
N THR A 185 -6.88 -11.62 3.93
CA THR A 185 -7.32 -11.61 2.53
C THR A 185 -8.53 -10.71 2.31
N LEU A 186 -9.47 -10.67 3.27
CA LEU A 186 -10.61 -9.76 3.21
C LEU A 186 -10.14 -8.31 3.34
N LEU A 187 -9.28 -8.04 4.33
CA LEU A 187 -8.66 -6.73 4.53
C LEU A 187 -7.90 -6.24 3.28
N ALA A 188 -7.19 -7.14 2.58
CA ALA A 188 -6.53 -6.81 1.32
C ALA A 188 -7.53 -6.42 0.21
N ALA A 189 -8.64 -7.15 0.09
CA ALA A 189 -9.67 -6.86 -0.90
C ALA A 189 -10.37 -5.52 -0.62
N ASP A 190 -10.66 -5.25 0.64
CA ASP A 190 -11.24 -3.97 1.09
C ASP A 190 -10.27 -2.83 0.82
N LEU A 191 -9.00 -2.94 1.26
CA LEU A 191 -8.00 -1.92 0.96
C LEU A 191 -7.83 -1.68 -0.54
N ALA A 192 -7.82 -2.72 -1.36
CA ALA A 192 -7.73 -2.58 -2.81
C ALA A 192 -8.90 -1.78 -3.39
N THR A 193 -10.12 -2.08 -2.93
CA THR A 193 -11.35 -1.38 -3.32
C THR A 193 -11.31 0.10 -2.92
N ALA A 194 -10.87 0.39 -1.69
CA ALA A 194 -10.72 1.78 -1.22
C ALA A 194 -9.70 2.56 -2.07
N LEU A 195 -8.58 1.92 -2.40
CA LEU A 195 -7.53 2.52 -3.22
C LEU A 195 -7.96 2.81 -4.66
N ASP A 196 -8.99 2.12 -5.15
CA ASP A 196 -9.63 2.38 -6.45
C ASP A 196 -10.62 3.56 -6.39
N GLY A 197 -10.90 4.08 -5.19
CA GLY A 197 -11.86 5.17 -4.97
C GLY A 197 -13.30 4.69 -4.81
N ASP A 198 -13.50 3.38 -4.68
CA ASP A 198 -14.81 2.79 -4.44
C ASP A 198 -15.16 2.83 -2.94
N ARG A 199 -16.45 2.95 -2.65
CA ARG A 199 -16.95 2.94 -1.27
C ARG A 199 -16.99 1.50 -0.75
N ILE A 200 -16.56 1.33 0.48
CA ILE A 200 -16.68 0.08 1.22
C ILE A 200 -17.70 0.29 2.31
N ASP A 201 -18.64 -0.64 2.41
CA ASP A 201 -19.56 -0.69 3.53
C ASP A 201 -18.81 -1.22 4.75
N LEU A 202 -18.11 -0.32 5.45
CA LEU A 202 -17.48 -0.65 6.73
C LEU A 202 -18.56 -1.18 7.68
N ALA A 203 -18.27 -2.30 8.35
CA ALA A 203 -19.17 -2.87 9.34
C ALA A 203 -19.55 -1.78 10.36
N VAL A 204 -20.83 -1.44 10.35
CA VAL A 204 -21.43 -0.33 11.09
C VAL A 204 -20.95 -0.33 12.53
N ASP A 205 -20.34 0.78 12.97
CA ASP A 205 -20.11 1.05 14.39
C ASP A 205 -21.45 0.86 15.13
N PRO A 206 -21.57 -0.13 16.03
CA PRO A 206 -22.82 -0.40 16.75
C PRO A 206 -23.26 0.77 17.65
N LEU A 207 -22.42 1.79 17.84
CA LEU A 207 -22.72 3.05 18.55
C LEU A 207 -23.05 4.22 17.62
N ARG A 208 -22.73 4.15 16.33
CA ARG A 208 -23.26 5.10 15.33
C ARG A 208 -24.73 4.80 15.13
N ARG A 209 -25.58 5.56 15.85
CA ARG A 209 -27.02 5.57 15.57
C ARG A 209 -27.21 5.75 14.07
N PRO A 210 -28.03 4.93 13.41
CA PRO A 210 -28.38 5.19 12.03
C PRO A 210 -28.97 6.59 11.98
N GLU A 211 -28.34 7.48 11.21
CA GLU A 211 -28.96 8.75 10.89
C GLU A 211 -30.34 8.43 10.33
N THR A 212 -31.38 8.86 11.03
CA THR A 212 -32.78 8.64 10.71
C THR A 212 -33.13 9.39 9.43
N THR A 213 -32.63 8.89 8.31
CA THR A 213 -33.04 9.32 6.99
C THR A 213 -34.33 8.59 6.64
N ALA A 214 -35.38 9.40 6.43
CA ALA A 214 -36.68 9.05 5.83
C ALA A 214 -37.85 8.57 6.71
N PHE A 215 -38.09 9.15 7.89
CA PHE A 215 -39.45 9.11 8.49
C PHE A 215 -40.11 10.48 8.75
N GLN A 216 -39.35 11.59 8.68
CA GLN A 216 -39.91 12.93 8.95
C GLN A 216 -40.56 13.62 7.75
N ARG A 217 -40.40 13.11 6.52
CA ARG A 217 -41.10 13.68 5.34
C ARG A 217 -42.51 13.12 5.09
N SER A 218 -42.91 12.06 5.80
CA SER A 218 -44.26 11.47 5.67
C SER A 218 -45.30 12.20 6.53
N LEU A 219 -44.91 12.68 7.72
CA LEU A 219 -45.86 13.27 8.67
C LEU A 219 -46.30 14.72 8.35
N VAL A 220 -45.60 15.43 7.46
CA VAL A 220 -45.99 16.79 7.05
C VAL A 220 -46.97 16.79 5.87
N ARG A 221 -47.18 15.65 5.19
CA ARG A 221 -48.13 15.55 4.06
C ARG A 221 -49.51 15.01 4.42
N GLN A 222 -49.76 14.58 5.66
CA GLN A 222 -51.09 14.14 6.10
C GLN A 222 -51.79 15.15 7.03
N ALA A 223 -51.21 16.34 7.22
CA ALA A 223 -51.79 17.41 8.03
C ALA A 223 -52.01 18.72 7.22
N SER A 224 -52.25 18.62 5.92
CA SER A 224 -52.66 19.75 5.07
C SER A 224 -53.89 19.41 4.26
#